data_AF-A0A9Q3KKC1-F1
#
_entry.id   AF-A0A9Q3KKC1-F1
#
_cell.length_a   1.000
_cell.length_b   1.000
_cell.length_c   1.000
_cell.angle_alpha   90.00
_cell.angle_beta   90.00
_cell.angle_gamma   90.00
#
_symmetry.space_group_name_H-M   'P 1'
#
loop_
_entity.id
_entity.type
_entity.pdbx_description
1 polymer ?
#
loop_
_entity_poly.entity_id
_entity_poly.type
_entity_poly.pdbx_seq_one_letter_code
_entity_poly.pdbx_strand_id
1 'polypeptide(L)'
;MQPTTNQIVIYCGSRHHMLNNIKFFANHPRMIRSKVETGDSQSCLMAIGIGKAVLSCNCKTLKLKNCLFVPSLKCNLISIKRLIYINYELPTVLLTTIEKHPWHNRLGHPAASVLKNLGLPNIKTPCLICEINKAHQLPFNHDFAPVHNPMDSVHIGLVGPITLASVSGFKYLLMIVDQSSSLKIMKFLKRKSESFDPFFIAKNFMENQKNRTMKKLTSDWGGEFVKEKFKKLAEDCGFIHMLSPPNTPEYNGYAERFNQITLEKARCLMSMANLPNQYWAEAVNTSIFLSNLSPTP
;
A
#
# COMPACT_ATOMS: atom_id res chain seq x y z
N MET A 1 -22.27 -0.94 28.01
CA MET A 1 -22.27 -2.35 27.56
C MET A 1 -20.94 -2.97 27.98
N GLN A 2 -20.95 -3.98 28.86
CA GLN A 2 -19.73 -4.69 29.24
C GLN A 2 -19.21 -5.50 28.02
N PRO A 3 -17.92 -5.41 27.65
CA PRO A 3 -17.38 -6.18 26.54
C PRO A 3 -17.36 -7.67 26.90
N THR A 4 -18.02 -8.48 26.10
CA THR A 4 -18.04 -9.94 26.28
C THR A 4 -16.67 -10.50 25.93
N THR A 5 -16.03 -11.17 26.89
CA THR A 5 -14.65 -11.67 26.85
C THR A 5 -14.35 -12.66 25.70
N ASN A 6 -15.38 -13.18 25.03
CA ASN A 6 -15.27 -14.11 23.91
C ASN A 6 -15.45 -13.46 22.52
N GLN A 7 -15.65 -12.14 22.41
CA GLN A 7 -15.80 -11.51 21.11
C GLN A 7 -14.49 -11.62 20.30
N ILE A 8 -14.60 -12.13 19.06
CA ILE A 8 -13.49 -12.23 18.11
C ILE A 8 -13.66 -11.15 17.06
N VAL A 9 -12.65 -10.30 16.93
CA VAL A 9 -12.55 -9.25 15.91
C VAL A 9 -11.45 -9.62 14.94
N ILE A 10 -11.81 -9.62 13.66
CA ILE A 10 -10.87 -9.81 12.57
C ILE A 10 -10.29 -8.43 12.25
N TYR A 11 -8.98 -8.25 12.42
CA TYR A 11 -8.35 -6.93 12.39
C TYR A 11 -7.11 -6.89 11.50
N CYS A 12 -7.12 -5.99 10.52
CA CYS A 12 -6.04 -5.79 9.54
C CYS A 12 -4.81 -5.05 10.12
N GLY A 13 -5.00 -4.23 11.15
CA GLY A 13 -3.93 -3.50 11.83
C GLY A 13 -3.09 -4.38 12.78
N SER A 14 -3.55 -5.60 13.10
CA SER A 14 -2.80 -6.48 13.99
C SER A 14 -1.65 -7.18 13.26
N ARG A 15 -0.45 -7.16 13.86
CA ARG A 15 0.72 -7.95 13.41
C ARG A 15 0.66 -9.42 13.86
N HIS A 16 -0.17 -9.73 14.86
CA HIS A 16 -0.26 -11.06 15.47
C HIS A 16 -1.72 -11.50 15.65
N HIS A 17 -1.99 -12.80 15.67
CA HIS A 17 -3.23 -13.26 16.30
C HIS A 17 -3.05 -13.12 17.82
N MET A 18 -3.98 -12.45 18.50
CA MET A 18 -3.90 -12.20 19.93
C MET A 18 -5.19 -12.63 20.59
N LEU A 19 -5.08 -13.43 21.64
CA LEU A 19 -6.21 -14.04 22.32
C LEU A 19 -6.09 -13.75 23.82
N ASN A 20 -7.22 -13.41 24.45
CA ASN A 20 -7.26 -13.06 25.86
C ASN A 20 -7.57 -14.24 26.78
N ASN A 21 -7.94 -15.39 26.21
CA ASN A 21 -8.34 -16.58 26.96
C ASN A 21 -7.50 -17.79 26.55
N ILE A 22 -6.94 -18.48 27.55
CA ILE A 22 -6.13 -19.67 27.35
C ILE A 22 -6.92 -20.83 26.74
N LYS A 23 -8.24 -20.85 26.91
CA LYS A 23 -9.14 -21.89 26.36
C LYS A 23 -9.10 -21.99 24.83
N PHE A 24 -8.69 -20.93 24.14
CA PHE A 24 -8.55 -20.95 22.69
C PHE A 24 -7.28 -21.69 22.22
N PHE A 25 -6.36 -22.02 23.11
CA PHE A 25 -5.10 -22.67 22.76
C PHE A 25 -5.21 -24.19 22.87
N ALA A 26 -4.70 -24.90 21.86
CA ALA A 26 -4.74 -26.37 21.83
C ALA A 26 -3.91 -26.99 22.96
N ASN A 27 -2.79 -26.35 23.32
CA ASN A 27 -1.88 -26.72 24.39
C ASN A 27 -1.53 -25.46 25.18
N HIS A 28 -0.98 -25.61 26.39
CA HIS A 28 -0.45 -24.49 27.15
C HIS A 28 0.54 -23.67 26.30
N PRO A 29 0.31 -22.35 26.12
CA PRO A 29 1.20 -21.50 25.35
C PRO A 29 2.60 -21.50 25.97
N ARG A 30 3.64 -21.51 25.13
CA ARG A 30 5.01 -21.31 25.60
C ARG A 30 5.12 -19.92 26.20
N MET A 31 5.59 -19.82 27.45
CA MET A 31 5.77 -18.52 28.11
C MET A 31 6.74 -17.64 27.33
N ILE A 32 6.33 -16.40 27.13
CA ILE A 32 7.15 -15.31 26.59
C ILE A 32 6.81 -14.04 27.35
N ARG A 33 7.62 -13.00 27.23
CA ARG A 33 7.23 -11.64 27.64
C ARG A 33 7.54 -10.70 26.49
N SER A 34 6.50 -10.28 25.78
CA SER A 34 6.63 -9.34 24.67
C SER A 34 5.64 -8.20 24.85
N LYS A 35 6.14 -6.97 24.74
CA LYS A 35 5.29 -5.79 24.68
C LYS A 35 4.53 -5.80 23.35
N VAL A 36 3.26 -5.42 23.43
CA VAL A 36 2.36 -5.24 22.29
C VAL A 36 1.93 -3.78 22.31
N GLU A 37 2.39 -3.04 21.30
CA GLU A 37 1.98 -1.65 21.08
C GLU A 37 0.51 -1.62 20.65
N THR A 38 -0.27 -0.75 21.29
CA THR A 38 -1.64 -0.47 20.88
C THR A 38 -1.69 0.88 20.16
N GLY A 39 -2.78 1.14 19.42
CA GLY A 39 -2.95 2.39 18.66
C GLY A 39 -2.99 3.64 19.53
N ASP A 40 -3.28 3.49 20.83
CA ASP A 40 -3.18 4.56 21.81
C ASP A 40 -1.79 4.49 22.46
N SER A 41 -0.93 5.46 22.14
CA SER A 41 0.48 5.57 22.55
C SER A 41 0.74 5.57 24.07
N GLN A 42 -0.29 5.45 24.90
CA GLN A 42 -0.23 5.43 26.36
C GLN A 42 -0.50 4.05 26.99
N SER A 43 -0.90 3.01 26.23
CA SER A 43 -1.15 1.68 26.80
C SER A 43 -0.39 0.57 26.06
N CYS A 44 0.62 0.00 26.73
CA CYS A 44 1.36 -1.15 26.24
C CYS A 44 0.77 -2.42 26.85
N LEU A 45 0.28 -3.34 26.03
CA LEU A 45 -0.22 -4.63 26.51
C LEU A 45 0.93 -5.63 26.58
N MET A 46 0.83 -6.62 27.48
CA MET A 46 1.86 -7.65 27.64
C MET A 46 1.36 -8.99 27.09
N ALA A 47 2.04 -9.52 26.08
CA ALA A 47 1.89 -10.91 25.68
C ALA A 47 2.73 -11.79 26.60
N ILE A 48 2.07 -12.74 27.27
CA ILE A 48 2.70 -13.64 28.26
C ILE A 48 2.89 -15.07 27.73
N GLY A 49 2.40 -15.36 26.54
CA GLY A 49 2.51 -16.69 25.94
C GLY A 49 2.40 -16.68 24.42
N ILE A 50 2.93 -17.71 23.77
CA ILE A 50 2.77 -17.95 22.33
C ILE A 50 2.44 -19.42 22.07
N GLY A 51 1.43 -19.68 21.23
CA GLY A 51 0.98 -21.06 21.00
C GLY A 51 0.13 -21.24 19.74
N LYS A 52 -0.37 -22.47 19.57
CA LYS A 52 -1.35 -22.81 18.53
C LYS A 52 -2.76 -22.63 19.10
N ALA A 53 -3.61 -21.91 18.39
CA ALA A 53 -5.00 -21.69 18.78
C ALA A 53 -5.97 -22.42 17.84
N VAL A 54 -7.11 -22.82 18.38
CA VAL A 54 -8.18 -23.52 17.68
C VAL A 54 -9.48 -22.80 17.97
N LEU A 55 -10.08 -22.24 16.93
CA LEU A 55 -11.34 -21.50 17.01
C LEU A 55 -12.42 -22.29 16.27
N SER A 56 -13.57 -22.49 16.92
CA SER A 56 -14.71 -23.20 16.35
C SER A 56 -15.81 -22.19 16.02
N CYS A 57 -16.24 -22.14 14.76
CA CYS A 57 -17.35 -21.30 14.32
C CYS A 57 -18.20 -22.06 13.30
N ASN A 58 -19.51 -22.20 13.56
CA ASN A 58 -20.51 -22.76 12.64
C ASN A 58 -20.04 -24.02 11.89
N CYS A 59 -19.66 -25.05 12.65
CA CYS A 59 -19.17 -26.35 12.15
C CYS A 59 -17.83 -26.34 11.40
N LYS A 60 -17.09 -25.21 11.41
CA LYS A 60 -15.73 -25.10 10.88
C LYS A 60 -14.73 -24.80 11.98
N THR A 61 -13.56 -25.42 11.90
CA THR A 61 -12.47 -25.25 12.86
C THR A 61 -11.31 -24.52 12.20
N LEU A 62 -10.96 -23.34 12.73
CA LEU A 62 -9.83 -22.54 12.29
C LEU A 62 -8.63 -22.79 13.22
N LYS A 63 -7.54 -23.33 12.68
CA LYS A 63 -6.31 -23.62 13.45
C LYS A 63 -5.26 -22.55 13.14
N LEU A 64 -4.91 -21.76 14.14
CA LEU A 64 -3.96 -20.66 14.03
C LEU A 64 -2.63 -21.04 14.67
N LYS A 65 -1.53 -20.66 14.04
CA LYS A 65 -0.16 -20.85 14.58
C LYS A 65 0.38 -19.52 15.09
N ASN A 66 1.26 -19.57 16.09
CA ASN A 66 1.96 -18.40 16.64
C ASN A 66 1.02 -17.31 17.17
N CYS A 67 -0.06 -17.70 17.82
CA CYS A 67 -0.99 -16.80 18.50
C CYS A 67 -0.38 -16.32 19.83
N LEU A 68 -0.45 -15.03 20.10
CA LEU A 68 -0.04 -14.45 21.37
C LEU A 68 -1.18 -14.55 22.39
N PHE A 69 -0.84 -14.93 23.61
CA PHE A 69 -1.75 -14.89 24.76
C PHE A 69 -1.56 -13.55 25.49
N VAL A 70 -2.61 -12.72 25.48
CA VAL A 70 -2.61 -11.35 26.02
C VAL A 70 -3.84 -11.21 26.94
N PRO A 71 -3.74 -11.57 28.24
CA PRO A 71 -4.89 -11.60 29.15
C PRO A 71 -5.61 -10.27 29.29
N SER A 72 -4.86 -9.16 29.24
CA SER A 72 -5.38 -7.80 29.39
C SER A 72 -6.09 -7.27 28.14
N LEU A 73 -6.22 -8.07 27.09
CA LEU A 73 -6.83 -7.67 25.83
C LEU A 73 -8.37 -7.70 25.93
N LYS A 74 -9.02 -6.58 25.57
CA LYS A 74 -10.48 -6.39 25.70
C LYS A 74 -11.30 -7.31 24.80
N CYS A 75 -10.80 -7.64 23.61
CA CYS A 75 -11.42 -8.58 22.68
C CYS A 75 -10.35 -9.39 21.94
N ASN A 76 -10.69 -10.57 21.45
CA ASN A 76 -9.76 -11.42 20.71
C ASN A 76 -9.51 -10.81 19.32
N LEU A 77 -8.25 -10.72 18.90
CA LEU A 77 -7.86 -10.10 17.63
C LEU A 77 -7.22 -11.11 16.69
N ILE A 78 -7.85 -11.39 15.57
CA ILE A 78 -7.29 -12.24 14.52
C ILE A 78 -6.73 -11.37 13.41
N SER A 79 -5.40 -11.37 13.30
CA SER A 79 -4.69 -10.69 12.22
C SER A 79 -5.08 -11.27 10.86
N ILE A 80 -5.72 -10.47 10.00
CA ILE A 80 -6.03 -10.90 8.63
C ILE A 80 -4.75 -11.16 7.85
N LYS A 81 -3.73 -10.29 8.02
CA LYS A 81 -2.43 -10.42 7.35
C LYS A 81 -1.78 -11.78 7.61
N ARG A 82 -1.88 -12.31 8.83
CA ARG A 82 -1.37 -13.65 9.18
C ARG A 82 -2.23 -14.80 8.67
N LEU A 83 -3.55 -14.65 8.58
CA LEU A 83 -4.42 -15.67 7.99
C LEU A 83 -4.01 -15.96 6.53
N ILE A 84 -3.69 -14.90 5.78
CA ILE A 84 -3.29 -14.97 4.38
C ILE A 84 -1.88 -15.59 4.23
N TYR A 85 -0.92 -15.21 5.08
CA TYR A 85 0.46 -15.71 4.99
C TYR A 85 0.60 -17.23 5.22
N ILE A 86 -0.38 -17.86 5.87
CA ILE A 86 -0.35 -19.29 6.22
C ILE A 86 -0.98 -20.18 5.11
N ASN A 87 -1.35 -19.61 3.95
CA ASN A 87 -1.94 -20.38 2.84
C ASN A 87 -3.24 -21.11 3.25
N TYR A 88 -3.96 -20.57 4.24
CA TYR A 88 -5.36 -20.95 4.39
C TYR A 88 -6.05 -20.49 3.12
N GLU A 89 -6.61 -21.45 2.36
CA GLU A 89 -7.51 -21.14 1.25
C GLU A 89 -8.47 -20.06 1.74
N LEU A 90 -8.33 -18.86 1.19
CA LEU A 90 -9.21 -17.74 1.52
C LEU A 90 -10.62 -18.26 1.26
N PRO A 91 -11.44 -18.46 2.31
CA PRO A 91 -12.69 -19.17 2.15
C PRO A 91 -13.55 -18.42 1.15
N THR A 92 -14.45 -19.16 0.51
CA THR A 92 -15.55 -18.75 -0.39
C THR A 92 -16.24 -17.42 -0.02
N VAL A 93 -16.08 -16.96 1.22
CA VAL A 93 -16.38 -15.61 1.75
C VAL A 93 -15.76 -14.47 0.93
N LEU A 94 -14.55 -14.59 0.39
CA LEU A 94 -13.98 -13.52 -0.43
C LEU A 94 -14.74 -13.38 -1.75
N LEU A 95 -15.09 -14.50 -2.39
CA LEU A 95 -15.84 -14.55 -3.65
C LEU A 95 -17.24 -13.91 -3.51
N THR A 96 -17.95 -14.16 -2.40
CA THR A 96 -19.29 -13.56 -2.17
C THR A 96 -19.26 -12.06 -1.84
N THR A 97 -18.12 -11.51 -1.42
CA THR A 97 -17.95 -10.05 -1.27
C THR A 97 -17.60 -9.33 -2.57
N ILE A 98 -17.03 -10.03 -3.56
CA ILE A 98 -16.67 -9.47 -4.87
C ILE A 98 -17.91 -9.12 -5.70
N GLU A 99 -19.01 -9.86 -5.56
CA GLU A 99 -20.23 -9.60 -6.33
C GLU A 99 -20.97 -8.32 -5.89
N LYS A 100 -20.80 -7.88 -4.64
CA LYS A 100 -21.58 -6.76 -4.07
C LYS A 100 -21.16 -5.38 -4.57
N HIS A 101 -19.97 -5.24 -5.18
CA HIS A 101 -19.39 -3.94 -5.53
C HIS A 101 -18.70 -3.94 -6.91
N PRO A 102 -19.44 -4.14 -8.02
CA PRO A 102 -18.85 -4.40 -9.34
C PRO A 102 -17.93 -3.28 -9.83
N TRP A 103 -18.33 -2.01 -9.70
CA TRP A 103 -17.51 -0.87 -10.14
C TRP A 103 -16.31 -0.61 -9.24
N HIS A 104 -16.48 -0.75 -7.92
CA HIS A 104 -15.36 -0.66 -6.98
C HIS A 104 -14.27 -1.68 -7.32
N ASN A 105 -14.67 -2.93 -7.59
CA ASN A 105 -13.75 -4.01 -7.88
C ASN A 105 -13.07 -3.82 -9.26
N ARG A 106 -13.86 -3.51 -10.31
CA ARG A 106 -13.35 -3.28 -11.67
C ARG A 106 -12.38 -2.11 -11.76
N LEU A 107 -12.56 -1.07 -10.94
CA LEU A 107 -11.71 0.13 -10.94
C LEU A 107 -10.52 0.05 -9.96
N GLY A 108 -10.22 -1.13 -9.43
CA GLY A 108 -9.08 -1.33 -8.53
C GLY A 108 -9.31 -0.68 -7.17
N HIS A 109 -10.50 -0.89 -6.62
CA HIS A 109 -10.86 -0.49 -5.27
C HIS A 109 -10.69 1.01 -4.96
N PRO A 110 -11.18 1.93 -5.82
CA PRO A 110 -11.04 3.37 -5.57
C PRO A 110 -11.84 3.81 -4.33
N ALA A 111 -11.51 5.00 -3.81
CA ALA A 111 -12.28 5.59 -2.71
C ALA A 111 -13.73 5.88 -3.13
N ALA A 112 -14.64 5.93 -2.16
CA ALA A 112 -16.04 6.25 -2.37
C ALA A 112 -16.26 7.61 -3.09
N SER A 113 -15.41 8.61 -2.78
CA SER A 113 -15.41 9.92 -3.44
C SER A 113 -15.14 9.83 -4.93
N VAL A 114 -14.19 8.98 -5.35
CA VAL A 114 -13.85 8.78 -6.76
C VAL A 114 -15.02 8.14 -7.52
N LEU A 115 -15.70 7.15 -6.94
CA LEU A 115 -16.89 6.55 -7.56
C LEU A 115 -18.01 7.58 -7.71
N LYS A 116 -18.23 8.41 -6.68
CA LYS A 116 -19.21 9.50 -6.73
C LYS A 116 -18.89 10.49 -7.85
N ASN A 117 -17.62 10.90 -7.99
CA ASN A 117 -17.18 11.82 -9.05
C ASN A 117 -17.32 11.23 -10.45
N LEU A 118 -17.28 9.90 -10.58
CA LEU A 118 -17.54 9.17 -11.82
C LEU A 118 -19.03 8.92 -12.07
N GLY A 119 -19.93 9.33 -11.18
CA GLY A 119 -21.38 9.04 -11.29
C GLY A 119 -21.72 7.56 -11.09
N LEU A 120 -20.85 6.77 -10.45
CA LEU A 120 -21.01 5.33 -10.26
C LEU A 120 -21.64 4.98 -8.91
N PRO A 121 -22.34 3.84 -8.80
CA PRO A 121 -22.88 3.35 -7.53
C PRO A 121 -21.79 3.28 -6.45
N ASN A 122 -22.06 3.94 -5.33
CA ASN A 122 -21.13 3.98 -4.21
C ASN A 122 -21.16 2.68 -3.39
N ILE A 123 -20.08 2.43 -2.65
CA ILE A 123 -19.89 1.29 -1.77
C ILE A 123 -20.77 1.47 -0.53
N LYS A 124 -21.79 0.63 -0.37
CA LYS A 124 -22.72 0.69 0.79
C LYS A 124 -22.24 -0.08 2.02
N THR A 125 -21.32 -1.03 1.83
CA THR A 125 -20.82 -1.92 2.89
C THR A 125 -19.30 -2.02 2.81
N PRO A 126 -18.59 -2.18 3.94
CA PRO A 126 -17.13 -2.25 3.93
C PRO A 126 -16.60 -3.32 2.97
N CYS A 127 -15.56 -2.97 2.21
CA CYS A 127 -14.89 -3.89 1.32
C CYS A 127 -13.76 -4.60 2.07
N LEU A 128 -13.89 -5.91 2.28
CA LEU A 128 -12.89 -6.72 2.97
C LEU A 128 -11.50 -6.58 2.34
N ILE A 129 -11.41 -6.54 1.01
CA ILE A 129 -10.13 -6.38 0.28
C ILE A 129 -9.48 -5.03 0.62
N CYS A 130 -10.25 -3.95 0.69
CA CYS A 130 -9.75 -2.64 1.11
C CYS A 130 -9.28 -2.65 2.55
N GLU A 131 -10.07 -3.22 3.48
CA GLU A 131 -9.70 -3.30 4.89
C GLU A 131 -8.37 -4.03 5.08
N ILE A 132 -8.12 -5.08 4.29
CA ILE A 132 -6.88 -5.86 4.35
C ILE A 132 -5.68 -5.05 3.82
N ASN A 133 -5.85 -4.41 2.67
CA ASN A 133 -4.73 -3.90 1.87
C ASN A 133 -4.48 -2.40 2.02
N LYS A 134 -5.44 -1.64 2.56
CA LYS A 134 -5.40 -0.18 2.71
C LYS A 134 -5.41 0.29 4.16
N ALA A 135 -5.26 -0.61 5.13
CA ALA A 135 -5.17 -0.20 6.53
C ALA A 135 -3.80 0.41 6.84
N HIS A 136 -3.78 1.73 7.13
CA HIS A 136 -2.59 2.49 7.50
C HIS A 136 -2.90 3.57 8.56
N GLN A 137 -1.84 4.16 9.12
CA GLN A 137 -1.94 5.32 10.03
C GLN A 137 -2.58 6.51 9.30
N LEU A 138 -3.21 7.42 10.06
CA LEU A 138 -3.88 8.61 9.51
C LEU A 138 -2.91 9.41 8.62
N PRO A 139 -3.41 9.98 7.50
CA PRO A 139 -2.58 10.81 6.64
C PRO A 139 -2.06 12.02 7.42
N PHE A 140 -0.81 12.38 7.14
CA PHE A 140 -0.27 13.66 7.58
C PHE A 140 -0.92 14.79 6.75
N ASN A 141 -1.32 15.88 7.41
CA ASN A 141 -1.82 17.07 6.73
C ASN A 141 -0.64 17.78 6.07
N HIS A 142 -0.59 17.75 4.74
CA HIS A 142 0.38 18.49 3.96
C HIS A 142 -0.33 19.31 2.89
N ASP A 143 -0.11 20.62 2.93
CA ASP A 143 -0.49 21.54 1.87
C ASP A 143 0.71 21.73 0.94
N PHE A 144 0.71 21.04 -0.20
CA PHE A 144 1.63 21.36 -1.28
C PHE A 144 1.19 22.66 -1.94
N ALA A 145 2.13 23.55 -2.22
CA ALA A 145 1.83 24.74 -3.02
C ALA A 145 1.19 24.32 -4.36
N PRO A 146 0.04 24.90 -4.75
CA PRO A 146 -0.63 24.54 -5.98
C PRO A 146 0.26 24.83 -7.19
N VAL A 147 0.20 23.94 -8.18
CA VAL A 147 0.93 24.08 -9.45
C VAL A 147 -0.11 24.10 -10.55
N HIS A 148 -0.18 25.21 -11.27
CA HIS A 148 -1.30 25.48 -12.19
C HIS A 148 -1.13 24.87 -13.57
N ASN A 149 0.11 24.74 -14.06
CA ASN A 149 0.34 24.21 -15.40
C ASN A 149 1.08 22.86 -15.38
N PRO A 150 0.75 21.95 -16.30
CA PRO A 150 1.52 20.74 -16.53
C PRO A 150 2.98 21.06 -16.84
N MET A 151 3.87 20.19 -16.39
CA MET A 151 5.33 20.26 -16.55
C MET A 151 6.02 21.35 -15.71
N ASP A 152 5.30 22.18 -14.97
CA ASP A 152 5.92 23.17 -14.08
C ASP A 152 6.59 22.51 -12.86
N SER A 153 6.09 21.36 -12.41
CA SER A 153 6.63 20.62 -11.25
C SER A 153 6.38 19.13 -11.41
N VAL A 154 7.46 18.37 -11.66
CA VAL A 154 7.44 16.91 -11.78
C VAL A 154 8.19 16.30 -10.61
N HIS A 155 7.60 15.29 -9.98
CA HIS A 155 8.19 14.54 -8.88
C HIS A 155 8.58 13.14 -9.32
N ILE A 156 9.74 12.66 -8.88
CA ILE A 156 10.20 11.30 -9.14
C ILE A 156 10.56 10.58 -7.84
N GLY A 157 10.28 9.28 -7.80
CA GLY A 157 10.60 8.46 -6.65
C GLY A 157 10.78 7.00 -7.03
N LEU A 158 11.72 6.34 -6.36
CA LEU A 158 12.00 4.92 -6.58
C LEU A 158 11.44 4.07 -5.44
N VAL A 159 10.71 3.01 -5.77
CA VAL A 159 10.30 1.97 -4.81
C VAL A 159 11.11 0.71 -5.06
N GLY A 160 11.70 0.16 -3.99
CA GLY A 160 12.29 -1.17 -3.98
C GLY A 160 13.62 -1.26 -3.22
N PRO A 161 14.20 -2.46 -3.14
CA PRO A 161 13.80 -3.67 -3.88
C PRO A 161 12.50 -4.27 -3.33
N ILE A 162 11.60 -4.67 -4.22
CA ILE A 162 10.43 -5.46 -3.85
C ILE A 162 10.87 -6.92 -3.68
N THR A 163 10.61 -7.49 -2.49
CA THR A 163 10.91 -8.88 -2.18
C THR A 163 10.05 -9.81 -3.03
N LEU A 164 10.71 -10.78 -3.66
CA LEU A 164 10.27 -11.51 -4.86
C LEU A 164 10.27 -10.61 -6.10
N ALA A 165 11.18 -10.92 -7.03
CA ALA A 165 11.19 -10.29 -8.34
C ALA A 165 9.88 -10.59 -9.07
N SER A 166 9.49 -9.71 -9.99
CA SER A 166 8.32 -9.99 -10.82
C SER A 166 8.58 -11.19 -11.75
N VAL A 167 7.55 -11.67 -12.44
CA VAL A 167 7.70 -12.72 -13.49
C VAL A 167 8.78 -12.35 -14.51
N SER A 168 8.87 -11.07 -14.88
CA SER A 168 9.87 -10.53 -15.82
C SER A 168 11.21 -10.17 -15.17
N GLY A 169 11.40 -10.47 -13.88
CA GLY A 169 12.63 -10.23 -13.13
C GLY A 169 12.84 -8.79 -12.66
N PHE A 170 11.82 -7.94 -12.71
CA PHE A 170 11.90 -6.58 -12.17
C PHE A 170 11.96 -6.60 -10.65
N LYS A 171 12.61 -5.59 -10.05
CA LYS A 171 12.77 -5.45 -8.60
C LYS A 171 12.45 -4.03 -8.10
N TYR A 172 12.40 -3.06 -9.00
CA TYR A 172 12.19 -1.66 -8.66
C TYR A 172 11.12 -1.04 -9.55
N LEU A 173 10.53 0.03 -9.03
CA LEU A 173 9.55 0.88 -9.67
C LEU A 173 10.08 2.31 -9.64
N LEU A 174 10.12 2.95 -10.80
CA LEU A 174 10.35 4.39 -10.91
C LEU A 174 9.03 5.07 -11.22
N MET A 175 8.55 5.85 -10.27
CA MET A 175 7.36 6.69 -10.41
C MET A 175 7.76 8.08 -10.84
N ILE A 176 7.02 8.63 -11.80
CA ILE A 176 7.15 9.99 -12.30
C ILE A 176 5.74 10.60 -12.28
N VAL A 177 5.55 11.69 -11.55
CA VAL A 177 4.25 12.33 -11.38
C VAL A 177 4.32 13.81 -11.69
N ASP A 178 3.46 14.28 -12.59
CA ASP A 178 3.24 15.70 -12.80
C ASP A 178 2.27 16.25 -11.75
N GLN A 179 2.66 17.29 -11.02
CA GLN A 179 1.90 17.81 -9.88
C GLN A 179 0.60 18.51 -10.31
N SER A 180 0.58 19.16 -11.47
CA SER A 180 -0.59 19.91 -11.95
C SER A 180 -1.65 18.99 -12.53
N SER A 181 -1.27 18.15 -13.51
CA SER A 181 -2.20 17.25 -14.18
C SER A 181 -2.45 15.95 -13.43
N SER A 182 -1.68 15.68 -12.37
CA SER A 182 -1.65 14.37 -11.69
C SER A 182 -1.33 13.20 -12.62
N LEU A 183 -0.73 13.42 -13.80
CA LEU A 183 -0.33 12.35 -14.70
C LEU A 183 0.78 11.52 -14.06
N LYS A 184 0.58 10.19 -14.00
CA LYS A 184 1.54 9.25 -13.42
C LYS A 184 2.13 8.38 -14.52
N ILE A 185 3.45 8.35 -14.66
CA ILE A 185 4.18 7.40 -15.50
C ILE A 185 5.03 6.50 -14.60
N MET A 186 4.92 5.19 -14.83
CA MET A 186 5.67 4.18 -14.10
C MET A 186 6.64 3.45 -15.03
N LYS A 187 7.85 3.18 -14.55
CA LYS A 187 8.85 2.35 -15.23
C LYS A 187 9.34 1.23 -14.31
N PHE A 188 9.43 0.01 -14.83
CA PHE A 188 9.93 -1.15 -14.08
C PHE A 188 11.42 -1.34 -14.33
N LEU A 189 12.21 -1.53 -13.27
CA LEU A 189 13.67 -1.67 -13.37
C LEU A 189 14.15 -2.96 -12.69
N LYS A 190 15.24 -3.54 -13.21
CA LYS A 190 15.92 -4.68 -12.57
C LYS A 190 16.94 -4.20 -11.55
N ARG A 191 17.54 -3.02 -11.77
CA ARG A 191 18.52 -2.37 -10.89
C ARG A 191 18.17 -0.90 -10.67
N LYS A 192 18.44 -0.36 -9.48
CA LYS A 192 18.25 1.09 -9.19
C LYS A 192 19.03 1.99 -10.16
N SER A 193 20.20 1.53 -10.62
CA SER A 193 21.08 2.26 -11.53
C SER A 193 20.48 2.50 -12.93
N GLU A 194 19.41 1.80 -13.29
CA GLU A 194 18.74 1.89 -14.60
C GLU A 194 17.69 3.02 -14.64
N SER A 195 17.57 3.87 -13.61
CA SER A 195 16.51 4.88 -13.52
C SER A 195 16.61 6.01 -14.55
N PHE A 196 17.83 6.36 -14.98
CA PHE A 196 18.06 7.53 -15.84
C PHE A 196 17.42 7.39 -17.24
N ASP A 197 17.71 6.31 -17.98
CA ASP A 197 17.22 6.19 -19.36
C ASP A 197 15.68 6.12 -19.43
N PRO A 198 14.98 5.33 -18.58
CA PRO A 198 13.53 5.31 -18.52
C PRO A 198 12.91 6.64 -18.08
N PHE A 199 13.58 7.38 -17.19
CA PHE A 199 13.19 8.76 -16.85
C PHE A 199 13.28 9.66 -18.07
N PHE A 200 14.42 9.67 -18.77
CA PHE A 200 14.63 10.52 -19.93
C PHE A 200 13.59 10.25 -21.04
N ILE A 201 13.30 8.99 -21.31
CA ILE A 201 12.24 8.59 -22.26
C ILE A 201 10.87 9.11 -21.80
N ALA A 202 10.55 8.98 -20.51
CA ALA A 202 9.28 9.45 -19.96
C ALA A 202 9.16 10.98 -19.98
N LYS A 203 10.23 11.72 -19.65
CA LYS A 203 10.30 13.17 -19.75
C LYS A 203 9.96 13.63 -21.16
N ASN A 204 10.67 13.11 -22.17
CA ASN A 204 10.46 13.51 -23.57
C ASN A 204 9.04 13.19 -24.04
N PHE A 205 8.50 12.03 -23.63
CA PHE A 205 7.10 11.70 -23.90
C PHE A 205 6.16 12.75 -23.30
N MET A 206 6.30 13.08 -22.01
CA MET A 206 5.44 14.04 -21.31
C MET A 206 5.52 15.44 -21.92
N GLU A 207 6.73 15.91 -22.23
CA GLU A 207 6.95 17.21 -22.85
C GLU A 207 6.29 17.31 -24.23
N ASN A 208 6.42 16.26 -25.06
CA ASN A 208 5.79 16.19 -26.37
C ASN A 208 4.25 16.14 -26.27
N GLN A 209 3.69 15.36 -25.35
CA GLN A 209 2.22 15.27 -25.19
C GLN A 209 1.60 16.58 -24.68
N LYS A 210 2.37 17.41 -23.96
CA LYS A 210 1.89 18.69 -23.42
C LYS A 210 2.35 19.90 -24.22
N ASN A 211 3.20 19.70 -25.23
CA ASN A 211 3.90 20.76 -25.95
C ASN A 211 4.52 21.81 -24.99
N ARG A 212 5.14 21.33 -23.91
CA ARG A 212 5.70 22.15 -22.82
C ARG A 212 6.97 21.51 -22.30
N THR A 213 7.96 22.34 -21.96
CA THR A 213 9.19 21.87 -21.33
C THR A 213 9.05 21.82 -19.82
N MET A 214 9.68 20.81 -19.20
CA MET A 214 9.75 20.66 -17.75
C MET A 214 10.47 21.85 -17.12
N LYS A 215 9.93 22.41 -16.04
CA LYS A 215 10.56 23.55 -15.32
C LYS A 215 11.30 23.11 -14.06
N LYS A 216 10.75 22.14 -13.34
CA LYS A 216 11.30 21.64 -12.10
C LYS A 216 11.11 20.13 -11.98
N LEU A 217 12.18 19.46 -11.58
CA LEU A 217 12.21 18.06 -11.18
C LEU A 217 12.50 17.98 -9.68
N THR A 218 11.66 17.29 -8.91
CA THR A 218 11.88 17.01 -7.49
C THR A 218 12.17 15.52 -7.31
N SER A 219 13.26 15.17 -6.60
CA SER A 219 13.58 13.80 -6.22
C SER A 219 14.09 13.72 -4.79
N ASP A 220 14.17 12.50 -4.24
CA ASP A 220 14.90 12.25 -3.00
C ASP A 220 16.44 12.28 -3.22
N TRP A 221 17.20 12.13 -2.12
CA TRP A 221 18.66 11.98 -2.14
C TRP A 221 19.13 10.60 -2.60
N GLY A 222 18.28 9.82 -3.29
CA GLY A 222 18.66 8.54 -3.87
C GLY A 222 19.90 8.70 -4.75
N GLY A 223 20.93 7.87 -4.51
CA GLY A 223 22.20 7.95 -5.23
C GLY A 223 22.08 7.75 -6.74
N GLU A 224 20.95 7.25 -7.23
CA GLU A 224 20.59 7.19 -8.64
C GLU A 224 20.24 8.56 -9.25
N PHE A 225 19.70 9.49 -8.46
CA PHE A 225 19.27 10.82 -8.90
C PHE A 225 20.36 11.88 -8.72
N VAL A 226 21.32 11.68 -7.81
CA VAL A 226 22.43 12.62 -7.55
C VAL A 226 23.59 12.45 -8.56
N LYS A 227 23.45 11.56 -9.55
CA LYS A 227 24.51 11.30 -10.54
C LYS A 227 24.67 12.46 -11.51
N GLU A 228 25.90 12.61 -12.01
CA GLU A 228 26.27 13.61 -13.02
C GLU A 228 25.33 13.63 -14.24
N LYS A 229 24.76 12.48 -14.61
CA LYS A 229 23.78 12.39 -15.71
C LYS A 229 22.53 13.24 -15.48
N PHE A 230 21.96 13.25 -14.27
CA PHE A 230 20.76 14.05 -13.97
C PHE A 230 21.09 15.54 -13.92
N LYS A 231 22.24 15.89 -13.32
CA LYS A 231 22.74 17.27 -13.30
C LYS A 231 22.96 17.81 -14.71
N LYS A 232 23.70 17.07 -15.54
CA LYS A 232 23.94 17.43 -16.94
C LYS A 232 22.65 17.55 -17.73
N LEU A 233 21.70 16.63 -17.54
CA LEU A 233 20.39 16.72 -18.19
C LEU A 233 19.61 17.97 -17.77
N ALA A 234 19.69 18.37 -16.50
CA ALA A 234 19.08 19.60 -15.99
C ALA A 234 19.71 20.85 -16.63
N GLU A 235 21.05 20.88 -16.75
CA GLU A 235 21.80 21.95 -17.43
C GLU A 235 21.45 22.02 -18.93
N ASP A 236 21.49 20.89 -19.63
CA ASP A 236 21.22 20.78 -21.07
C ASP A 236 19.78 21.19 -21.42
N CYS A 237 18.80 20.86 -20.56
CA CYS A 237 17.39 21.15 -20.79
C CYS A 237 16.90 22.44 -20.10
N GLY A 238 17.72 23.06 -19.24
CA GLY A 238 17.39 24.29 -18.53
C GLY A 238 16.30 24.16 -17.44
N PHE A 239 16.15 23.00 -16.80
CA PHE A 239 15.19 22.82 -15.69
C PHE A 239 15.91 22.76 -14.33
N ILE A 240 15.20 23.09 -13.26
CA ILE A 240 15.73 23.04 -11.90
C ILE A 240 15.57 21.63 -11.34
N HIS A 241 16.66 20.98 -10.93
CA HIS A 241 16.60 19.73 -10.16
C HIS A 241 16.69 20.04 -8.67
N MET A 242 15.59 19.83 -7.96
CA MET A 242 15.45 20.00 -6.52
C MET A 242 15.55 18.65 -5.80
N LEU A 243 16.48 18.54 -4.86
CA LEU A 243 16.58 17.39 -3.97
C LEU A 243 15.82 17.69 -2.67
N SER A 244 14.87 16.84 -2.29
CA SER A 244 14.15 16.97 -1.02
C SER A 244 15.15 16.82 0.14
N PRO A 245 15.18 17.70 1.16
CA PRO A 245 16.14 17.57 2.26
C PRO A 245 16.11 16.18 2.94
N PRO A 246 17.22 15.74 3.54
CA PRO A 246 17.25 14.48 4.30
C PRO A 246 16.26 14.54 5.47
N ASN A 247 15.54 13.44 5.71
CA ASN A 247 14.52 13.33 6.77
C ASN A 247 13.32 14.29 6.62
N THR A 248 13.11 14.87 5.43
CA THR A 248 11.89 15.62 5.12
C THR A 248 11.11 14.93 3.99
N PRO A 249 10.43 13.80 4.27
CA PRO A 249 9.59 13.12 3.28
C PRO A 249 8.49 14.03 2.69
N GLU A 250 8.19 15.14 3.36
CA GLU A 250 7.19 16.12 2.93
C GLU A 250 7.52 16.76 1.57
N TYR A 251 8.80 16.99 1.25
CA TYR A 251 9.19 17.67 0.01
C TYR A 251 9.03 16.80 -1.25
N ASN A 252 9.19 15.48 -1.14
CA ASN A 252 8.90 14.51 -2.21
C ASN A 252 7.57 13.75 -1.94
N GLY A 253 6.76 14.25 -1.02
CA GLY A 253 5.57 13.54 -0.54
C GLY A 253 4.53 13.30 -1.63
N TYR A 254 4.59 14.04 -2.74
CA TYR A 254 3.74 13.78 -3.92
C TYR A 254 4.08 12.41 -4.52
N ALA A 255 5.34 12.16 -4.93
CA ALA A 255 5.74 10.87 -5.48
C ALA A 255 5.57 9.73 -4.46
N GLU A 256 5.91 9.97 -3.19
CA GLU A 256 5.73 8.97 -2.13
C GLU A 256 4.27 8.58 -1.90
N ARG A 257 3.38 9.57 -1.82
CA ARG A 257 1.93 9.34 -1.69
C ARG A 257 1.40 8.55 -2.87
N PHE A 258 1.79 8.90 -4.11
CA PHE A 258 1.35 8.14 -5.28
C PHE A 258 1.96 6.74 -5.34
N ASN A 259 3.20 6.55 -4.88
CA ASN A 259 3.79 5.22 -4.71
C ASN A 259 2.94 4.38 -3.77
N GLN A 260 2.59 4.91 -2.61
CA GLN A 260 1.74 4.21 -1.63
C GLN A 260 0.37 3.86 -2.21
N ILE A 261 -0.35 4.85 -2.76
CA ILE A 261 -1.68 4.64 -3.37
C ILE A 261 -1.62 3.57 -4.47
N THR A 262 -0.59 3.62 -5.31
CA THR A 262 -0.40 2.67 -6.41
C THR A 262 -0.18 1.25 -5.90
N LEU A 263 0.69 1.07 -4.91
CA LEU A 263 1.00 -0.24 -4.32
C LEU A 263 -0.20 -0.81 -3.56
N GLU A 264 -0.95 0.02 -2.84
CA GLU A 264 -2.17 -0.39 -2.14
C GLU A 264 -3.23 -0.89 -3.12
N LYS A 265 -3.49 -0.13 -4.20
CA LYS A 265 -4.39 -0.55 -5.26
C LYS A 265 -3.91 -1.83 -5.95
N ALA A 266 -2.61 -1.97 -6.20
CA ALA A 266 -2.03 -3.19 -6.76
C ALA A 266 -2.26 -4.40 -5.85
N ARG A 267 -2.03 -4.25 -4.54
CA ARG A 267 -2.32 -5.30 -3.54
C ARG A 267 -3.80 -5.69 -3.53
N CYS A 268 -4.72 -4.72 -3.60
CA CYS A 268 -6.14 -5.01 -3.72
C CYS A 268 -6.45 -5.83 -4.98
N LEU A 269 -5.94 -5.42 -6.14
CA LEU A 269 -6.13 -6.12 -7.41
C LEU A 269 -5.61 -7.57 -7.34
N MET A 270 -4.40 -7.77 -6.80
CA MET A 270 -3.82 -9.10 -6.64
C MET A 270 -4.61 -9.97 -5.66
N SER A 271 -5.01 -9.40 -4.52
CA SER A 271 -5.80 -10.11 -3.50
C SER A 271 -7.18 -10.49 -4.04
N MET A 272 -7.79 -9.65 -4.86
CA MET A 272 -9.07 -9.93 -5.51
C MET A 272 -8.94 -11.05 -6.53
N ALA A 273 -7.88 -11.02 -7.35
CA ALA A 273 -7.63 -12.01 -8.40
C ALA A 273 -6.95 -13.29 -7.89
N ASN A 274 -6.62 -13.36 -6.59
CA ASN A 274 -5.86 -14.45 -5.96
C ASN A 274 -4.54 -14.75 -6.70
N LEU A 275 -3.83 -13.71 -7.14
CA LEU A 275 -2.59 -13.85 -7.89
C LEU A 275 -1.36 -14.01 -6.98
N PRO A 276 -0.39 -14.86 -7.35
CA PRO A 276 0.90 -14.95 -6.66
C PRO A 276 1.67 -13.61 -6.66
N ASN A 277 2.49 -13.40 -5.63
CA ASN A 277 3.23 -12.14 -5.43
C ASN A 277 4.14 -11.75 -6.61
N GLN A 278 4.59 -12.70 -7.44
CA GLN A 278 5.41 -12.43 -8.63
C GLN A 278 4.70 -11.60 -9.71
N TYR A 279 3.36 -11.50 -9.68
CA TYR A 279 2.58 -10.69 -10.63
C TYR A 279 2.42 -9.22 -10.18
N TRP A 280 3.25 -8.76 -9.24
CA TRP A 280 3.15 -7.41 -8.70
C TRP A 280 3.36 -6.34 -9.79
N ALA A 281 4.19 -6.61 -10.80
CA ALA A 281 4.49 -5.62 -11.83
C ALA A 281 3.26 -5.36 -12.71
N GLU A 282 2.56 -6.43 -13.11
CA GLU A 282 1.33 -6.40 -13.87
C GLU A 282 0.22 -5.69 -13.07
N ALA A 283 0.07 -6.03 -11.79
CA ALA A 283 -0.91 -5.38 -10.92
C ALA A 283 -0.62 -3.88 -10.70
N VAL A 284 0.65 -3.49 -10.57
CA VAL A 284 1.05 -2.08 -10.51
C VAL A 284 0.79 -1.36 -11.82
N ASN A 285 1.05 -1.99 -12.97
CA ASN A 285 0.75 -1.42 -14.28
C ASN A 285 -0.75 -1.12 -14.42
N THR A 286 -1.60 -2.09 -14.07
CA THR A 286 -3.07 -1.90 -14.04
C THR A 286 -3.48 -0.82 -13.05
N SER A 287 -2.84 -0.78 -11.87
CA SER A 287 -3.09 0.24 -10.85
C SER A 287 -2.88 1.66 -11.38
N ILE A 288 -1.79 1.89 -12.11
CA ILE A 288 -1.48 3.18 -12.73
C ILE A 288 -2.46 3.52 -13.84
N PHE A 289 -2.73 2.57 -14.74
CA PHE A 289 -3.71 2.75 -15.82
C PHE A 289 -5.05 3.23 -15.29
N LEU A 290 -5.60 2.54 -14.29
CA LEU A 290 -6.86 2.91 -13.65
C LEU A 290 -6.78 4.27 -12.93
N SER A 291 -5.62 4.62 -12.37
CA SER A 291 -5.43 5.88 -11.63
C SER A 291 -5.26 7.10 -12.53
N ASN A 292 -4.85 6.93 -13.78
CA ASN A 292 -4.82 8.00 -14.78
C ASN A 292 -6.18 8.20 -15.48
N LEU A 293 -7.06 7.18 -15.42
CA LEU A 293 -8.44 7.26 -15.95
C LEU A 293 -9.49 7.66 -14.91
N SER A 294 -9.09 7.76 -13.64
CA SER A 294 -9.98 8.12 -12.54
C SER A 294 -9.62 9.51 -12.02
N PRO A 295 -10.61 10.29 -11.51
CA PRO A 295 -10.34 11.51 -10.77
C PRO A 295 -9.35 11.25 -9.62
N THR A 296 -8.37 12.13 -9.46
CA THR A 296 -7.51 12.14 -8.27
C THR A 296 -8.36 12.58 -7.08
N PRO A 297 -8.39 11.81 -5.97
CA PRO A 297 -9.14 12.16 -4.77
C PRO A 297 -8.56 13.34 -4.01
#